data_AF-E1ZPN3-F1
#
_entry.id   AF-E1ZPN3-F1
#
_cell.length_a   1.000
_cell.length_b   1.000
_cell.length_c   1.000
_cell.angle_alpha   90.00
_cell.angle_beta   90.00
_cell.angle_gamma   90.00
#
_symmetry.space_group_name_H-M   'P 1'
#
loop_
_entity.id
_entity.type
_entity.pdbx_description
1 polymer ?
#
loop_
_entity_poly.entity_id
_entity_poly.type
_entity_poly.pdbx_seq_one_letter_code
_entity_poly.pdbx_strand_id
1 'polypeptide(L)'
;PFIAKIMSIKPAEAGSGYDVRVRWYYRPDDPGIPGGRRPFHGERELYFSDHADIIHSATILGRCLVHSLDGYRELSIIRPQDYFSRFSFSVATKAFNPEQVTVYCLCRMPENPDRPLSQCDCCSEWYHAECCSTTVEHIEASSVWHCPRC
;
A
#
# COMPACT_ATOMS: atom_id res chain seq x y z
N PRO A 1 5.39 3.45 -14.43
CA PRO A 1 4.17 4.06 -15.03
C PRO A 1 3.34 4.72 -13.94
N PHE A 2 2.66 5.84 -14.24
CA PHE A 2 1.71 6.45 -13.33
C PHE A 2 0.45 5.58 -13.20
N ILE A 3 -0.14 5.56 -12.01
CA ILE A 3 -1.35 4.80 -11.71
C ILE A 3 -2.47 5.79 -11.43
N ALA A 4 -3.64 5.58 -12.03
CA ALA A 4 -4.77 6.48 -11.86
C ALA A 4 -6.10 5.71 -11.83
N LYS A 5 -7.07 6.26 -11.11
CA LYS A 5 -8.46 5.82 -11.17
C LYS A 5 -9.18 6.63 -12.24
N ILE A 6 -9.80 5.96 -13.21
CA ILE A 6 -10.68 6.60 -14.18
C ILE A 6 -11.96 7.05 -13.45
N MET A 7 -12.29 8.32 -13.58
CA MET A 7 -13.47 8.94 -12.96
C MET A 7 -14.60 9.12 -13.98
N SER A 8 -14.27 9.55 -15.20
CA SER A 8 -15.21 9.65 -16.31
C SER A 8 -14.48 9.62 -17.65
N ILE A 9 -15.21 9.24 -18.69
CA ILE A 9 -14.71 9.17 -20.06
C ILE A 9 -15.69 9.95 -20.94
N LYS A 10 -15.18 10.86 -21.77
CA LYS A 10 -15.98 11.61 -22.76
C LYS A 10 -15.26 11.62 -24.11
N PRO A 11 -15.97 11.70 -25.24
CA PRO A 11 -15.32 11.89 -26.55
C PRO A 11 -14.44 13.14 -26.54
N ALA A 12 -13.26 13.07 -27.15
CA ALA A 12 -12.37 14.22 -27.27
C ALA A 12 -12.91 15.24 -28.28
N GLU A 13 -12.76 16.53 -27.99
CA GLU A 13 -13.26 17.62 -28.84
C GLU A 13 -12.62 17.63 -30.24
N ALA A 14 -11.37 17.19 -30.36
CA ALA A 14 -10.64 17.13 -31.62
C ALA A 14 -11.01 15.94 -32.53
N GLY A 15 -12.00 15.12 -32.16
CA GLY A 15 -12.62 14.13 -33.04
C GLY A 15 -11.94 12.75 -33.11
N SER A 16 -10.85 12.51 -32.37
CA SER A 16 -10.24 11.19 -32.23
C SER A 16 -9.98 10.84 -30.77
N GLY A 17 -10.44 9.68 -30.31
CA GLY A 17 -10.20 9.18 -28.96
C GLY A 17 -11.13 9.78 -27.91
N TYR A 18 -10.71 9.66 -26.64
CA TYR A 18 -11.46 10.11 -25.47
C TYR A 18 -10.60 10.96 -24.55
N ASP A 19 -11.23 11.99 -23.97
CA ASP A 19 -10.73 12.66 -22.79
C ASP A 19 -11.16 11.86 -21.55
N VAL A 20 -10.19 11.51 -20.72
CA VAL A 20 -10.39 10.68 -19.55
C VAL A 20 -10.06 11.50 -18.32
N ARG A 21 -11.08 11.81 -17.52
CA ARG A 21 -10.87 12.43 -16.20
C ARG A 21 -10.37 11.35 -15.26
N VAL A 22 -9.21 11.58 -14.64
CA VAL A 22 -8.58 10.64 -13.72
C VAL A 22 -8.34 11.26 -12.36
N ARG A 23 -8.15 10.41 -11.34
CA ARG A 23 -7.51 10.78 -10.07
C ARG A 23 -6.27 9.95 -9.85
N TRP A 24 -5.17 10.62 -9.53
CA TRP A 24 -3.86 9.98 -9.45
C TRP A 24 -3.69 9.19 -8.15
N TYR A 25 -2.99 8.07 -8.26
CA TYR A 25 -2.35 7.41 -7.14
C TYR A 25 -0.89 7.83 -7.08
N TYR A 26 -0.41 8.13 -5.88
CA TYR A 26 1.00 8.43 -5.61
C TYR A 26 1.70 7.24 -4.98
N ARG A 27 2.99 7.09 -5.26
CA ARG A 27 3.89 6.17 -4.55
C ARG A 27 4.51 6.88 -3.35
N PRO A 28 4.93 6.13 -2.32
CA PRO A 28 5.73 6.69 -1.23
C PRO A 28 6.99 7.43 -1.69
N ASP A 29 7.59 7.05 -2.82
CA ASP A 29 8.81 7.65 -3.37
C ASP A 29 8.55 8.85 -4.29
N ASP A 30 7.29 9.15 -4.62
CA ASP A 30 6.99 10.22 -5.58
C ASP A 30 7.39 11.59 -5.02
N PRO A 31 7.90 12.51 -5.87
CA PRO A 31 8.24 13.85 -5.45
C PRO A 31 7.05 14.58 -4.80
N GLY A 32 7.31 15.23 -3.67
CA GLY A 32 6.29 16.00 -2.95
C GLY A 32 5.42 15.19 -1.99
N ILE A 33 5.69 13.88 -1.82
CA ILE A 33 5.15 13.06 -0.74
C ILE A 33 5.96 13.30 0.55
N PRO A 34 5.34 13.81 1.63
CA PRO A 34 6.04 14.04 2.89
C PRO A 34 6.57 12.74 3.49
N GLY A 35 7.78 12.79 4.03
CA GLY A 35 8.43 11.65 4.65
C GLY A 35 9.04 10.66 3.66
N GLY A 36 8.50 10.52 2.45
CA GLY A 36 8.99 9.54 1.49
C GLY A 36 8.72 8.09 1.93
N ARG A 37 9.40 7.13 1.29
CA ARG A 37 9.27 5.72 1.68
C ARG A 37 9.80 5.45 3.09
N ARG A 38 9.12 4.53 3.78
CA ARG A 38 9.37 4.10 5.16
C ARG A 38 9.34 2.57 5.21
N PRO A 39 9.93 1.93 6.23
CA PRO A 39 9.99 0.47 6.32
C PRO A 39 8.63 -0.24 6.36
N PHE A 40 7.57 0.46 6.80
CA PHE A 40 6.22 -0.09 6.82
C PHE A 40 5.49 0.00 5.47
N HIS A 41 6.04 0.72 4.49
CA HIS A 41 5.44 0.80 3.17
C HIS A 41 5.73 -0.45 2.35
N GLY A 42 4.67 -1.06 1.82
CA GLY A 42 4.81 -2.16 0.88
C GLY A 42 5.37 -1.69 -0.47
N GLU A 43 6.03 -2.58 -1.20
CA GLU A 43 6.58 -2.33 -2.54
C GLU A 43 5.48 -1.87 -3.51
N ARG A 44 4.30 -2.49 -3.39
CA ARG A 44 3.12 -2.22 -4.24
C ARG A 44 2.13 -1.23 -3.64
N GLU A 45 2.54 -0.49 -2.61
CA GLU A 45 1.69 0.48 -1.93
C GLU A 45 1.51 1.78 -2.72
N LEU A 46 0.27 2.25 -2.75
CA LEU A 46 -0.15 3.50 -3.40
C LEU A 46 -1.03 4.33 -2.45
N TYR A 47 -1.03 5.65 -2.63
CA TYR A 47 -1.91 6.58 -1.95
C TYR A 47 -2.94 7.16 -2.91
N PHE A 48 -4.22 6.99 -2.62
CA PHE A 48 -5.27 7.59 -3.44
C PHE A 48 -5.34 9.09 -3.19
N SER A 49 -5.11 9.92 -4.21
CA SER A 49 -5.03 11.37 -4.02
C SER A 49 -6.24 12.15 -4.51
N ASP A 50 -6.39 13.38 -4.03
CA ASP A 50 -7.34 14.39 -4.54
C ASP A 50 -6.86 15.08 -5.83
N HIS A 51 -5.68 14.75 -6.34
CA HIS A 51 -5.18 15.26 -7.60
C HIS A 51 -5.94 14.65 -8.77
N ALA A 52 -6.76 15.50 -9.41
CA ALA A 52 -7.50 15.17 -10.61
C ALA A 52 -6.88 15.84 -11.84
N ASP A 53 -6.92 15.14 -12.97
CA ASP A 53 -6.43 15.64 -14.25
C ASP A 53 -7.28 15.07 -15.40
N ILE A 54 -7.12 15.61 -16.60
CA ILE A 54 -7.70 15.09 -17.85
C ILE A 54 -6.57 14.65 -18.75
N ILE A 55 -6.55 13.36 -19.07
CA ILE A 55 -5.57 12.76 -19.97
C ILE A 55 -6.26 12.29 -21.26
N HIS A 56 -5.51 12.24 -22.35
CA HIS A 56 -5.99 11.61 -23.57
C HIS A 56 -5.90 10.08 -23.47
N SER A 57 -6.93 9.37 -23.93
CA SER A 57 -7.02 7.90 -23.89
C SER A 57 -5.82 7.15 -24.48
N ALA A 58 -5.13 7.73 -25.48
CA ALA A 58 -3.94 7.13 -26.08
C ALA A 58 -2.74 7.00 -25.12
N THR A 59 -2.77 7.67 -23.96
CA THR A 59 -1.72 7.58 -22.93
C THR A 59 -1.89 6.36 -22.02
N ILE A 60 -3.04 5.67 -22.08
CA ILE A 60 -3.35 4.54 -21.22
C ILE A 60 -2.59 3.30 -21.71
N LEU A 61 -1.65 2.83 -20.89
CA LEU A 61 -0.82 1.67 -21.21
C LEU A 61 -1.53 0.33 -20.97
N GLY A 62 -2.51 0.30 -20.06
CA GLY A 62 -3.20 -0.92 -19.69
C GLY A 62 -3.96 -0.81 -18.37
N ARG A 63 -4.67 -1.88 -18.01
CA ARG A 63 -5.39 -2.00 -16.75
C ARG A 63 -4.45 -2.48 -15.64
N CYS A 64 -4.71 -2.04 -14.41
CA CYS A 64 -4.15 -2.62 -13.20
C CYS A 64 -5.25 -2.71 -12.13
N LEU A 65 -4.94 -3.35 -11.00
CA LEU A 65 -5.85 -3.46 -9.85
C LEU A 65 -5.21 -2.78 -8.64
N VAL A 66 -6.00 -1.97 -7.93
CA VAL A 66 -5.62 -1.38 -6.65
C VAL A 66 -6.62 -1.87 -5.61
N HIS A 67 -6.15 -2.77 -4.74
CA HIS A 67 -6.94 -3.42 -3.71
C HIS A 67 -6.96 -2.59 -2.42
N SER A 68 -7.87 -2.93 -1.49
CA SER A 68 -7.68 -2.58 -0.08
C SER A 68 -6.51 -3.39 0.48
N LEU A 69 -5.97 -3.01 1.64
CA LEU A 69 -4.94 -3.80 2.31
C LEU A 69 -5.42 -5.23 2.59
N ASP A 70 -6.62 -5.39 3.15
CA ASP A 70 -7.18 -6.70 3.46
C ASP A 70 -7.36 -7.55 2.19
N GLY A 71 -7.93 -6.96 1.12
CA GLY A 71 -8.09 -7.66 -0.15
C GLY A 71 -6.75 -8.04 -0.81
N TYR A 72 -5.70 -7.23 -0.63
CA TYR A 72 -4.37 -7.57 -1.10
C TYR A 72 -3.74 -8.72 -0.31
N ARG A 73 -3.96 -8.76 1.01
CA ARG A 73 -3.48 -9.83 1.90
C ARG A 73 -4.10 -11.19 1.59
N GLU A 74 -5.31 -11.20 1.05
CA GLU A 74 -6.04 -12.41 0.68
C GLU A 74 -5.65 -12.98 -0.70
N LEU A 75 -4.79 -12.29 -1.46
CA LEU A 75 -4.35 -12.77 -2.77
C LEU A 75 -3.43 -13.98 -2.64
N SER A 76 -3.83 -15.10 -3.24
CA SER A 76 -2.98 -16.29 -3.34
C SER A 76 -1.79 -16.12 -4.28
N ILE A 77 -1.93 -15.24 -5.29
CA ILE A 77 -0.87 -14.90 -6.23
C ILE A 77 -0.92 -13.40 -6.49
N ILE A 78 0.15 -12.70 -6.13
CA ILE A 78 0.33 -11.27 -6.42
C ILE A 78 0.90 -11.11 -7.83
N ARG A 79 0.16 -10.50 -8.75
CA ARG A 79 0.61 -10.26 -10.12
C ARG A 79 1.35 -8.92 -10.24
N PRO A 80 2.14 -8.69 -11.29
CA PRO A 80 2.84 -7.42 -11.49
C PRO A 80 1.92 -6.19 -11.60
N GLN A 81 0.63 -6.39 -11.86
CA GLN A 81 -0.38 -5.34 -12.01
C GLN A 81 -1.28 -5.20 -10.77
N ASP A 82 -1.01 -5.95 -9.70
CA ASP A 82 -1.68 -5.82 -8.42
C ASP A 82 -0.94 -4.79 -7.55
N TYR A 83 -1.71 -3.86 -7.01
CA TYR A 83 -1.28 -2.84 -6.06
C TYR A 83 -2.27 -2.80 -4.90
N PHE A 84 -1.94 -2.09 -3.84
CA PHE A 84 -2.89 -1.84 -2.76
C PHE A 84 -2.81 -0.41 -2.27
N SER A 85 -3.89 0.04 -1.64
CA SER A 85 -3.97 1.34 -1.01
C SER A 85 -4.74 1.22 0.30
N ARG A 86 -4.15 1.78 1.36
CA ARG A 86 -4.78 1.91 2.68
C ARG A 86 -4.85 3.36 3.16
N PHE A 87 -4.19 4.26 2.43
CA PHE A 87 -4.17 5.69 2.71
C PHE A 87 -4.69 6.47 1.52
N SER A 88 -5.43 7.53 1.82
CA SER A 88 -5.61 8.64 0.89
C SER A 88 -4.65 9.78 1.23
N PHE A 89 -4.21 10.52 0.22
CA PHE A 89 -3.30 11.65 0.36
C PHE A 89 -3.93 12.92 -0.20
N SER A 90 -4.00 14.00 0.58
CA SER A 90 -4.40 15.30 0.04
C SER A 90 -3.18 16.05 -0.47
N VAL A 91 -3.15 16.35 -1.75
CA VAL A 91 -2.09 17.15 -2.38
C VAL A 91 -2.12 18.59 -1.85
N ALA A 92 -3.32 19.11 -1.53
CA ALA A 92 -3.52 20.46 -1.04
C ALA A 92 -2.98 20.64 0.38
N THR A 93 -3.32 19.75 1.31
CA THR A 93 -2.93 19.87 2.73
C THR A 93 -1.67 19.08 3.08
N LYS A 94 -1.21 18.21 2.17
CA LYS A 94 -0.12 17.25 2.41
C LYS A 94 -0.42 16.25 3.55
N ALA A 95 -1.69 16.05 3.87
CA ALA A 95 -2.12 15.13 4.93
C ALA A 95 -2.45 13.73 4.38
N PHE A 96 -2.28 12.73 5.24
CA PHE A 96 -2.68 11.35 5.00
C PHE A 96 -3.93 11.02 5.80
N ASN A 97 -4.78 10.16 5.25
CA ASN A 97 -5.94 9.61 5.96
C ASN A 97 -6.01 8.09 5.76
N PRO A 98 -6.20 7.29 6.83
CA PRO A 98 -6.33 7.72 8.23
C PRO A 98 -5.01 8.29 8.79
N GLU A 99 -5.12 9.29 9.68
CA GLU A 99 -3.95 9.88 10.36
C GLU A 99 -3.36 8.93 11.41
N GLN A 100 -4.23 8.16 12.05
CA GLN A 100 -3.86 7.16 13.04
C GLN A 100 -3.96 5.77 12.42
N VAL A 101 -2.93 4.97 12.68
CA VAL A 101 -2.85 3.59 12.22
C VAL A 101 -2.41 2.68 13.34
N THR A 102 -2.94 1.47 13.33
CA THR A 102 -2.51 0.43 14.26
C THR A 102 -1.04 0.10 14.00
N VAL A 103 -0.27 0.02 15.08
CA VAL A 103 1.15 -0.32 15.04
C VAL A 103 1.40 -1.60 15.82
N TYR A 104 2.36 -2.37 15.34
CA TYR A 104 2.70 -3.68 15.88
C TYR A 104 4.19 -3.72 16.24
N CYS A 105 4.58 -4.84 16.85
CA CYS A 105 5.96 -5.19 17.16
C CYS A 105 6.66 -4.19 18.11
N LEU A 106 7.92 -4.49 18.42
CA LEU A 106 8.82 -3.63 19.18
C LEU A 106 9.17 -2.35 18.43
N CYS A 107 9.15 -2.37 17.09
CA CYS A 107 9.47 -1.21 16.27
C CYS A 107 8.34 -0.16 16.20
N ARG A 108 7.13 -0.49 16.70
CA ARG A 108 5.96 0.40 16.72
C ARG A 108 5.65 0.99 15.34
N MET A 109 5.69 0.13 14.33
CA MET A 109 5.38 0.47 12.94
C MET A 109 4.06 -0.18 12.51
N PRO A 110 3.33 0.43 11.56
CA PRO A 110 2.21 -0.23 10.89
C PRO A 110 2.65 -1.52 10.21
N GLU A 111 1.70 -2.41 9.93
CA GLU A 111 1.99 -3.64 9.19
C GLU A 111 2.54 -3.34 7.79
N ASN A 112 3.41 -4.19 7.28
CA ASN A 112 3.84 -4.19 5.90
C ASN A 112 3.51 -5.57 5.32
N PRO A 113 2.68 -5.67 4.26
CA PRO A 113 2.31 -6.98 3.71
C PRO A 113 3.51 -7.76 3.15
N ASP A 114 4.62 -7.08 2.86
CA ASP A 114 5.86 -7.71 2.38
C ASP A 114 6.80 -8.14 3.53
N ARG A 115 6.47 -7.79 4.79
CA ARG A 115 7.20 -8.20 5.99
C ARG A 115 6.24 -8.87 6.98
N PRO A 116 6.11 -10.20 6.95
CA PRO A 116 5.16 -10.91 7.80
C PRO A 116 5.51 -10.76 9.28
N LEU A 117 4.46 -10.75 10.10
CA LEU A 117 4.52 -10.76 11.55
C LEU A 117 4.13 -12.15 12.06
N SER A 118 4.73 -12.56 13.18
CA SER A 118 4.37 -13.77 13.92
C SER A 118 3.68 -13.38 15.23
N GLN A 119 2.62 -14.11 15.59
CA GLN A 119 1.88 -13.87 16.82
C GLN A 119 2.51 -14.62 17.99
N CYS A 120 2.64 -13.96 19.14
CA CYS A 120 3.11 -14.56 20.39
C CYS A 120 1.98 -15.36 21.06
N ASP A 121 2.26 -16.60 21.46
CA ASP A 121 1.26 -17.47 22.11
C ASP A 121 0.89 -17.03 23.54
N CYS A 122 1.73 -16.21 24.18
CA CYS A 122 1.49 -15.73 25.55
C CYS A 122 0.65 -14.45 25.59
N CYS A 123 1.03 -13.43 24.81
CA CYS A 123 0.38 -12.11 24.85
C CYS A 123 -0.52 -11.80 23.65
N SER A 124 -0.57 -12.68 22.64
CA SER A 124 -1.34 -12.49 21.40
C SER A 124 -0.94 -11.27 20.54
N GLU A 125 0.17 -10.60 20.88
CA GLU A 125 0.75 -9.49 20.11
C GLU A 125 1.60 -10.00 18.92
N TRP A 126 1.81 -9.12 17.93
CA TRP A 126 2.44 -9.46 16.65
C TRP A 126 3.84 -8.85 16.51
N TYR A 127 4.80 -9.64 16.03
CA TYR A 127 6.21 -9.23 15.96
C TYR A 127 6.90 -9.69 14.67
N HIS A 128 7.81 -8.87 14.16
CA HIS A 128 8.77 -9.32 13.16
C HIS A 128 9.82 -10.21 13.84
N ALA A 129 10.14 -11.35 13.24
CA ALA A 129 11.16 -12.27 13.75
C ALA A 129 12.51 -11.56 13.99
N GLU A 130 12.95 -10.73 13.04
CA GLU A 130 14.20 -9.96 13.16
C GLU A 130 14.21 -8.98 14.34
N CYS A 131 13.06 -8.36 14.68
CA CYS A 131 12.96 -7.47 15.83
C CYS A 131 13.08 -8.24 17.14
N CYS A 132 12.79 -9.54 17.13
CA CYS A 132 12.96 -10.46 18.24
C CYS A 132 14.30 -11.20 18.19
N SER A 133 15.25 -10.79 17.34
CA SER A 133 16.55 -11.46 17.14
C SER A 133 16.41 -12.95 16.79
N THR A 134 15.40 -13.30 16.00
CA THR A 134 15.13 -14.67 15.54
C THR A 134 14.73 -14.68 14.06
N THR A 135 14.40 -15.86 13.51
CA THR A 135 13.95 -16.01 12.11
C THR A 135 12.54 -16.59 12.04
N VAL A 136 11.87 -16.41 10.90
CA VAL A 136 10.51 -16.93 10.69
C VAL A 136 10.53 -18.46 10.78
N GLU A 137 11.53 -19.10 10.19
CA GLU A 137 11.69 -20.56 10.21
C GLU A 137 11.86 -21.10 11.62
N HIS A 138 12.57 -20.37 12.49
CA HIS A 138 12.72 -20.77 13.89
C HIS A 138 11.40 -20.68 14.66
N ILE A 139 10.62 -19.63 14.41
CA ILE A 139 9.28 -19.46 15.01
C ILE A 139 8.36 -20.58 14.53
N GLU A 140 8.30 -20.83 13.22
CA GLU A 140 7.43 -21.85 12.62
C GLU A 140 7.82 -23.28 12.99
N ALA A 141 9.11 -23.54 13.25
CA ALA A 141 9.58 -24.82 13.75
C ALA A 141 9.23 -25.06 15.23
N SER A 142 8.83 -24.02 15.96
CA SER A 142 8.47 -24.11 17.37
C SER A 142 6.99 -24.45 17.53
N SER A 143 6.67 -25.40 18.41
CA SER A 143 5.26 -25.72 18.72
C SER A 143 4.57 -24.63 19.54
N VAL A 144 5.35 -23.82 20.26
CA VAL A 144 4.93 -22.65 21.03
C VAL A 144 6.04 -21.62 20.90
N TRP A 145 5.69 -20.38 20.57
CA TRP A 145 6.62 -19.26 20.47
C TRP A 145 6.16 -18.08 21.32
N HIS A 146 7.09 -17.58 22.14
CA HIS A 146 6.89 -16.38 22.95
C HIS A 146 7.80 -15.25 22.50
N CYS A 147 7.28 -14.03 22.53
CA CYS A 147 8.07 -12.84 22.25
C CYS A 147 9.02 -12.52 23.42
N PRO A 148 10.08 -11.71 23.21
CA PRO A 148 11.06 -11.37 24.25
C PRO A 148 10.52 -10.57 25.46
N ARG A 149 9.23 -10.22 25.47
CA ARG A 149 8.58 -9.48 26.56
C ARG A 149 7.74 -10.38 27.48
N CYS A 150 7.59 -11.65 27.13
CA CYS A 150 6.89 -12.67 27.89
C CYS A 150 7.90 -13.64 28.48
#